data_AF-A0A9D5ARC9-F1
#
_entry.id   AF-A0A9D5ARC9-F1
#
_cell.length_a   1.000
_cell.length_b   1.000
_cell.length_c   1.000
_cell.angle_alpha   90.00
_cell.angle_beta   90.00
_cell.angle_gamma   90.00
#
_symmetry.space_group_name_H-M   'P 1'
#
loop_
_entity.id
_entity.type
_entity.pdbx_description
1 polymer ?
#
loop_
_entity_poly.entity_id
_entity_poly.type
_entity_poly.pdbx_seq_one_letter_code
_entity_poly.pdbx_strand_id
1 'polypeptide(L)'
;MMRAPRLLQSVFSAVGDLYLYKLSAVLFGDSVAKWALFSQLSNWFMFYCFSRTLSNSLETVLTLVSLYFWPCMRTSSGKSSCVSRKWGLVLAALACAIRPTSAVTWMYVGGIELFNARDKLKFVFLEVAPIGTLVLGLTCLLDRFMYGTWVLVPLNFLKFNFLSSGGDYYGTHKWHWYFTQGFTVMVFSHIPFCIAGIIYSKQWKFTGLLAWVLGFYSILGHKEFRFVLPVLPIALIFSGYSLAMIEDPSVSSPPHKEKEFSKKHNKYPPKMTAAILFLLATNIPMALYMSLVHQRGPEDVMNHLAKEAFQGKVKSILFLTPCHATPYYSMLHCNLPMQFLDCTPSSEEKGVLDESDRFMTDPVSFMSKFANNSSFPSHIVLFESEEQKLRSSLISFDYREEKRFFNAHFKVDRDLQASVVVYVRIIYSLI
;
A
#
# COMPACT_ATOMS: atom_id res chain seq x y z
N MET A 1 5.23 21.48 8.26
CA MET A 1 6.35 20.52 8.29
C MET A 1 5.94 19.25 7.54
N MET A 2 6.32 19.10 6.27
CA MET A 2 5.80 18.03 5.40
C MET A 2 6.56 16.68 5.51
N ARG A 3 7.65 16.63 6.29
CA ARG A 3 8.57 15.47 6.33
C ARG A 3 8.37 14.52 7.50
N ALA A 4 7.74 14.95 8.60
CA ALA A 4 7.64 14.13 9.81
C ALA A 4 6.90 12.78 9.61
N PRO A 5 5.74 12.74 8.91
CA PRO A 5 5.07 11.46 8.62
C PRO A 5 5.93 10.51 7.78
N ARG A 6 6.72 11.04 6.84
CA ARG A 6 7.65 10.26 5.99
C ARG A 6 8.79 9.67 6.82
N LEU A 7 9.34 10.43 7.76
CA LEU A 7 10.38 9.95 8.68
C LEU A 7 9.83 8.83 9.58
N LEU A 8 8.62 9.00 10.15
CA LEU A 8 7.99 7.96 10.95
C LEU A 8 7.80 6.66 10.15
N GLN A 9 7.30 6.77 8.91
CA GLN A 9 7.16 5.61 8.05
C GLN A 9 8.49 4.94 7.73
N SER A 10 9.57 5.70 7.51
CA SER A 10 10.90 5.11 7.28
C SER A 10 11.39 4.27 8.46
N VAL A 11 11.04 4.66 9.70
CA VAL A 11 11.34 3.87 10.91
C VAL A 11 10.53 2.57 10.90
N PHE A 12 9.24 2.64 10.57
CA PHE A 12 8.41 1.43 10.45
C PHE A 12 8.93 0.48 9.36
N SER A 13 9.30 0.99 8.19
CA SER A 13 9.90 0.19 7.11
C SER A 13 11.18 -0.50 7.59
N ALA A 14 12.08 0.22 8.27
CA ALA A 14 13.31 -0.35 8.80
C ALA A 14 13.08 -1.45 9.84
N VAL A 15 12.05 -1.30 10.70
CA VAL A 15 11.62 -2.36 11.62
C VAL A 15 11.12 -3.58 10.82
N GLY A 16 10.32 -3.35 9.78
CA GLY A 16 9.87 -4.42 8.89
C GLY A 16 11.02 -5.18 8.22
N ASP A 17 12.01 -4.48 7.66
CA ASP A 17 13.22 -5.07 7.07
C ASP A 17 13.99 -5.92 8.08
N LEU A 18 14.14 -5.42 9.32
CA LEU A 18 14.79 -6.15 10.40
C LEU A 18 14.04 -7.44 10.76
N TYR A 19 12.72 -7.38 10.87
CA TYR A 19 11.92 -8.56 11.24
C TYR A 19 11.76 -9.54 10.08
N LEU A 20 11.81 -9.08 8.81
CA LEU A 20 11.98 -9.97 7.66
C LEU A 20 13.28 -10.79 7.79
N TYR A 21 14.40 -10.10 8.05
CA TYR A 21 15.69 -10.74 8.22
C TYR A 21 15.65 -11.77 9.36
N LYS A 22 15.15 -11.36 10.54
CA LYS A 22 15.05 -12.24 11.71
C LYS A 22 14.13 -13.44 11.46
N LEU A 23 12.98 -13.24 10.82
CA LEU A 23 12.06 -14.32 10.46
C LEU A 23 12.73 -15.30 9.49
N SER A 24 13.36 -14.79 8.44
CA SER A 24 14.07 -15.61 7.44
C SER A 24 15.23 -16.40 8.07
N ALA A 25 15.98 -15.78 8.99
CA ALA A 25 17.09 -16.44 9.69
C ALA A 25 16.59 -17.59 10.56
N VAL A 26 15.47 -17.42 11.25
CA VAL A 26 14.85 -18.48 12.05
C VAL A 26 14.32 -19.62 11.18
N LEU A 27 13.78 -19.33 9.99
CA LEU A 27 13.20 -20.34 9.11
C LEU A 27 14.27 -21.15 8.37
N PHE A 28 15.29 -20.47 7.85
CA PHE A 28 16.21 -21.04 6.85
C PHE A 28 17.70 -20.74 7.10
N GLY A 29 18.04 -19.97 8.14
CA GLY A 29 19.41 -19.59 8.47
C GLY A 29 19.88 -18.27 7.86
N ASP A 30 21.08 -17.83 8.28
CA ASP A 30 21.59 -16.47 8.01
C ASP A 30 21.88 -16.19 6.53
N SER A 31 22.27 -17.20 5.74
CA SER A 31 22.51 -17.03 4.30
C SER A 31 21.21 -16.64 3.58
N VAL A 32 20.12 -17.38 3.82
CA VAL A 32 18.80 -17.06 3.27
C VAL A 32 18.29 -15.72 3.76
N ALA A 33 18.53 -15.37 5.03
CA ALA A 33 18.13 -14.08 5.58
C ALA A 33 18.75 -12.88 4.84
N LYS A 34 20.04 -12.97 4.48
CA LYS A 34 20.72 -11.92 3.69
C LYS A 34 20.09 -11.77 2.31
N TRP A 35 19.81 -12.87 1.63
CA TRP A 35 19.19 -12.85 0.30
C TRP A 35 17.71 -12.48 0.31
N ALA A 36 16.98 -12.79 1.39
CA ALA A 36 15.62 -12.31 1.60
C ALA A 36 15.59 -10.78 1.77
N LEU A 37 16.50 -10.23 2.59
CA LEU A 37 16.65 -8.78 2.73
C LEU A 37 17.06 -8.11 1.41
N PHE A 38 18.01 -8.69 0.68
CA PHE A 38 18.36 -8.22 -0.67
C PHE A 38 17.13 -8.24 -1.60
N SER A 39 16.34 -9.32 -1.57
CA SER A 39 15.13 -9.43 -2.41
C SER A 39 14.08 -8.37 -2.03
N GLN A 40 13.90 -8.08 -0.74
CA GLN A 40 13.01 -7.02 -0.26
C GLN A 40 13.47 -5.62 -0.67
N LEU A 41 14.75 -5.29 -0.48
CA LEU A 41 15.30 -3.98 -0.81
C LEU A 41 15.42 -3.74 -2.31
N SER A 42 15.62 -4.80 -3.10
CA SER A 42 15.71 -4.72 -4.56
C SER A 42 14.35 -4.78 -5.26
N ASN A 43 13.27 -5.25 -4.62
CA ASN A 43 11.96 -5.34 -5.25
C ASN A 43 11.34 -3.95 -5.46
N TRP A 44 10.91 -3.68 -6.69
CA TRP A 44 10.44 -2.35 -7.07
C TRP A 44 9.19 -1.91 -6.30
N PHE A 45 8.26 -2.83 -6.01
CA PHE A 45 7.00 -2.51 -5.37
C PHE A 45 7.19 -2.27 -3.86
N MET A 46 8.04 -3.05 -3.20
CA MET A 46 8.46 -2.76 -1.81
C MET A 46 9.13 -1.39 -1.71
N PHE A 47 10.06 -1.08 -2.62
CA PHE A 47 10.69 0.25 -2.66
C PHE A 47 9.65 1.38 -2.84
N TYR A 48 8.70 1.17 -3.75
CA TYR A 48 7.64 2.14 -4.07
C TYR A 48 6.65 2.35 -2.92
N CYS A 49 6.19 1.28 -2.26
CA CYS A 49 5.10 1.34 -1.27
C CYS A 49 5.53 1.43 0.20
N PHE A 50 6.62 0.77 0.58
CA PHE A 50 6.83 0.41 1.99
C PHE A 50 7.09 1.60 2.91
N SER A 51 7.64 2.70 2.37
CA SER A 51 7.89 3.96 3.07
C SER A 51 6.78 5.00 2.92
N ARG A 52 5.73 4.71 2.14
CA ARG A 52 4.58 5.60 1.98
C ARG A 52 3.68 5.57 3.20
N THR A 53 2.97 6.66 3.45
CA THR A 53 1.99 6.81 4.55
C THR A 53 0.71 6.04 4.27
N LEU A 54 0.82 4.71 4.10
CA LEU A 54 -0.27 3.78 3.88
C LEU A 54 -0.46 2.93 5.14
N SER A 55 -1.72 2.70 5.52
CA SER A 55 -2.03 1.74 6.59
C SER A 55 -1.54 0.32 6.25
N ASN A 56 -1.55 -0.06 4.98
CA ASN A 56 -1.01 -1.34 4.50
C ASN A 56 0.49 -1.52 4.75
N SER A 57 1.28 -0.42 4.75
CA SER A 57 2.71 -0.50 5.06
C SER A 57 2.90 -0.87 6.53
N LEU A 58 2.15 -0.23 7.44
CA LEU A 58 2.17 -0.57 8.86
C LEU A 58 1.60 -1.96 9.14
N GLU A 59 0.53 -2.36 8.46
CA GLU A 59 -0.02 -3.72 8.51
C GLU A 59 1.03 -4.77 8.12
N THR A 60 1.80 -4.51 7.06
CA THR A 60 2.89 -5.38 6.60
C THR A 60 3.98 -5.52 7.68
N VAL A 61 4.39 -4.41 8.30
CA VAL A 61 5.37 -4.42 9.39
C VAL A 61 4.86 -5.22 10.59
N LEU A 62 3.64 -4.95 11.04
CA LEU A 62 3.01 -5.69 12.15
C LEU A 62 2.87 -7.17 11.84
N THR A 63 2.55 -7.52 10.58
CA THR A 63 2.47 -8.90 10.12
C THR A 63 3.82 -9.62 10.22
N LEU A 64 4.91 -9.00 9.75
CA LEU A 64 6.26 -9.56 9.85
C LEU A 64 6.71 -9.76 11.31
N VAL A 65 6.51 -8.74 12.15
CA VAL A 65 6.91 -8.79 13.57
C VAL A 65 6.10 -9.85 14.31
N SER A 66 4.79 -9.94 14.04
CA SER A 66 3.91 -10.90 14.68
C SER A 66 4.19 -12.34 14.23
N LEU A 67 4.41 -12.58 12.93
CA LEU A 67 4.80 -13.89 12.40
C LEU A 67 6.11 -14.40 13.02
N TYR A 68 7.08 -13.51 13.27
CA TYR A 68 8.32 -13.84 13.97
C TYR A 68 8.07 -14.35 15.40
N PHE A 69 7.07 -13.80 16.09
CA PHE A 69 6.71 -14.19 17.44
C PHE A 69 5.76 -15.39 17.53
N TRP A 70 5.26 -15.89 16.39
CA TRP A 70 4.28 -16.98 16.37
C TRP A 70 4.94 -18.37 16.41
N PRO A 71 4.71 -19.20 17.45
CA PRO A 71 5.40 -20.48 17.59
C PRO A 71 5.10 -21.47 16.46
N CYS A 72 3.83 -21.61 16.04
CA CYS A 72 3.49 -22.56 14.97
C CYS A 72 4.15 -22.23 13.64
N MET A 73 4.59 -20.99 13.42
CA MET A 73 5.22 -20.56 12.17
C MET A 73 6.74 -20.79 12.17
N ARG A 74 7.35 -21.14 13.30
CA ARG A 74 8.79 -21.41 13.41
C ARG A 74 9.11 -22.90 13.18
N THR A 75 10.30 -23.17 12.63
CA THR A 75 10.88 -24.53 12.59
C THR A 75 11.45 -24.88 13.97
N SER A 76 11.21 -26.10 14.48
CA SER A 76 11.60 -26.54 15.84
C SER A 76 13.10 -26.79 16.04
N SER A 77 13.99 -26.13 15.30
CA SER A 77 15.42 -26.41 15.35
C SER A 77 16.15 -25.61 16.44
N GLY A 78 16.38 -26.27 17.58
CA GLY A 78 17.63 -26.26 18.37
C GLY A 78 18.10 -25.00 19.11
N LYS A 79 17.76 -23.79 18.68
CA LYS A 79 18.17 -22.53 19.37
C LYS A 79 16.96 -21.66 19.62
N SER A 80 16.08 -22.12 20.50
CA SER A 80 14.84 -21.42 20.83
C SER A 80 15.15 -20.22 21.72
N SER A 81 15.25 -19.03 21.13
CA SER A 81 14.87 -17.83 21.87
C SER A 81 13.42 -18.03 22.33
N CYS A 82 13.23 -18.09 23.65
CA CYS A 82 11.91 -18.24 24.27
C CYS A 82 11.09 -16.97 23.98
N VAL A 83 10.45 -16.93 22.82
CA VAL A 83 9.60 -15.82 22.46
C VAL A 83 8.16 -16.10 22.87
N SER A 84 7.58 -15.17 23.61
CA SER A 84 6.19 -15.22 24.02
C SER A 84 5.25 -14.98 22.84
N ARG A 85 4.39 -15.97 22.56
CA ARG A 85 3.28 -15.87 21.58
C ARG A 85 2.33 -14.71 21.86
N LYS A 86 2.25 -14.25 23.11
CA LYS A 86 1.38 -13.12 23.52
C LYS A 86 1.76 -11.84 22.79
N TRP A 87 3.05 -11.61 22.53
CA TRP A 87 3.49 -10.45 21.74
C TRP A 87 3.02 -10.54 20.29
N GLY A 88 3.04 -11.74 19.69
CA GLY A 88 2.43 -11.98 18.38
C GLY A 88 0.94 -11.65 18.39
N LEU A 89 0.19 -12.18 19.37
CA LEU A 89 -1.24 -11.91 19.50
C LEU A 89 -1.58 -10.41 19.65
N VAL A 90 -0.81 -9.67 20.45
CA VAL A 90 -1.01 -8.22 20.62
C VAL A 90 -0.79 -7.48 19.30
N LEU A 91 0.26 -7.82 18.56
CA LEU A 91 0.55 -7.17 17.27
C LEU A 91 -0.46 -7.56 16.18
N ALA A 92 -0.94 -8.82 16.20
CA ALA A 92 -2.03 -9.26 15.34
C ALA A 92 -3.33 -8.51 15.63
N ALA A 93 -3.69 -8.36 16.91
CA ALA A 93 -4.86 -7.58 17.31
C ALA A 93 -4.74 -6.11 16.92
N LEU A 94 -3.55 -5.51 17.08
CA LEU A 94 -3.26 -4.14 16.64
C LEU A 94 -3.36 -4.00 15.11
N ALA A 95 -2.88 -4.99 14.35
CA ALA A 95 -3.02 -4.99 12.90
C ALA A 95 -4.49 -5.03 12.48
N CYS A 96 -5.32 -5.86 13.13
CA CYS A 96 -6.78 -5.89 12.92
C CYS A 96 -7.47 -4.58 13.31
N ALA A 97 -7.02 -3.92 14.38
CA ALA A 97 -7.53 -2.63 14.81
C ALA A 97 -7.27 -1.53 13.78
N ILE A 98 -6.03 -1.45 13.28
CA ILE A 98 -5.64 -0.48 12.24
C ILE A 98 -6.33 -0.82 10.92
N ARG A 99 -6.46 -2.11 10.62
CA ARG A 99 -7.07 -2.58 9.37
C ARG A 99 -7.84 -3.89 9.61
N PRO A 100 -9.19 -3.84 9.64
CA PRO A 100 -10.01 -5.02 9.90
C PRO A 100 -9.75 -6.19 8.95
N THR A 101 -9.31 -5.92 7.72
CA THR A 101 -8.97 -6.95 6.73
C THR A 101 -7.76 -7.81 7.11
N SER A 102 -6.90 -7.34 8.02
CA SER A 102 -5.76 -8.12 8.54
C SER A 102 -6.22 -9.42 9.23
N ALA A 103 -7.48 -9.46 9.68
CA ALA A 103 -8.10 -10.66 10.24
C ALA A 103 -8.00 -11.87 9.30
N VAL A 104 -7.99 -11.67 7.97
CA VAL A 104 -7.82 -12.74 6.98
C VAL A 104 -6.51 -13.50 7.21
N THR A 105 -5.40 -12.79 7.42
CA THR A 105 -4.09 -13.36 7.71
C THR A 105 -4.11 -14.12 9.04
N TRP A 106 -4.69 -13.51 10.08
CA TRP A 106 -4.67 -14.06 11.44
C TRP A 106 -5.65 -15.22 11.64
N MET A 107 -6.72 -15.32 10.86
CA MET A 107 -7.58 -16.51 10.85
C MET A 107 -6.80 -17.75 10.42
N TYR A 108 -5.92 -17.64 9.42
CA TYR A 108 -5.08 -18.75 8.98
C TYR A 108 -4.05 -19.14 10.05
N VAL A 109 -3.25 -18.17 10.50
CA VAL A 109 -2.18 -18.42 11.49
C VAL A 109 -2.74 -18.89 12.83
N GLY A 110 -3.81 -18.23 13.30
CA GLY A 110 -4.53 -18.61 14.51
C GLY A 110 -5.19 -19.98 14.39
N GLY A 111 -5.74 -20.33 13.22
CA GLY A 111 -6.30 -21.66 12.95
C GLY A 111 -5.26 -22.77 13.04
N ILE A 112 -4.07 -22.57 12.47
CA ILE A 112 -2.95 -23.52 12.59
C ILE A 112 -2.49 -23.65 14.05
N GLU A 113 -2.36 -22.54 14.78
CA GLU A 113 -1.96 -22.58 16.19
C GLU A 113 -3.01 -23.29 17.05
N LEU A 114 -4.30 -23.02 16.82
CA LEU A 114 -5.41 -23.67 17.53
C LEU A 114 -5.45 -25.19 17.25
N PHE A 115 -5.15 -25.61 16.02
CA PHE A 115 -5.05 -27.02 15.67
C PHE A 115 -3.89 -27.72 16.39
N ASN A 116 -2.75 -27.03 16.54
CA ASN A 116 -1.55 -27.57 17.20
C ASN A 116 -1.53 -27.40 18.73
N ALA A 117 -2.41 -26.54 19.28
CA ALA A 117 -2.44 -26.25 20.71
C ALA A 117 -2.93 -27.46 21.52
N ARG A 118 -2.18 -27.80 22.58
CA ARG A 118 -2.57 -28.86 23.52
C ARG A 118 -3.82 -28.50 24.32
N ASP A 119 -3.93 -27.24 24.74
CA ASP A 119 -5.07 -26.71 25.47
C ASP A 119 -5.73 -25.57 24.68
N LYS A 120 -6.75 -25.95 23.91
CA LYS A 120 -7.47 -25.05 23.00
C LYS A 120 -8.28 -24.00 23.75
N LEU A 121 -8.90 -24.39 24.87
CA LEU A 121 -9.73 -23.49 25.68
C LEU A 121 -8.87 -22.42 26.34
N LYS A 122 -7.72 -22.80 26.90
CA LYS A 122 -6.77 -21.83 27.45
C LYS A 122 -6.29 -20.84 26.39
N PHE A 123 -5.92 -21.31 25.20
CA PHE A 123 -5.49 -20.41 24.14
C PHE A 123 -6.57 -19.39 23.76
N VAL A 124 -7.81 -19.84 23.57
CA VAL A 124 -8.92 -18.95 23.18
C VAL A 124 -9.31 -18.00 24.31
N PHE A 125 -9.63 -18.52 25.50
CA PHE A 125 -10.24 -17.74 26.57
C PHE A 125 -9.22 -17.00 27.46
N LEU A 126 -8.00 -17.49 27.61
CA LEU A 126 -6.98 -16.87 28.46
C LEU A 126 -5.93 -16.06 27.70
N GLU A 127 -5.86 -16.20 26.37
CA GLU A 127 -4.93 -15.42 25.56
C GLU A 127 -5.62 -14.59 24.48
N VAL A 128 -6.37 -15.21 23.56
CA VAL A 128 -6.99 -14.49 22.43
C VAL A 128 -8.07 -13.52 22.90
N ALA A 129 -9.05 -13.98 23.68
CA ALA A 129 -10.16 -13.18 24.17
C ALA A 129 -9.72 -11.95 24.97
N PRO A 130 -8.87 -12.05 26.02
CA PRO A 130 -8.49 -10.88 26.81
C PRO A 130 -7.69 -9.85 26.00
N ILE A 131 -6.77 -10.30 25.13
CA ILE A 131 -5.99 -9.40 24.27
C ILE A 131 -6.90 -8.72 23.24
N GLY A 132 -7.78 -9.49 22.59
CA GLY A 132 -8.73 -8.99 21.61
C GLY A 132 -9.70 -7.97 22.21
N THR A 133 -10.30 -8.29 23.36
CA THR A 133 -11.22 -7.39 24.07
C THR A 133 -10.51 -6.12 24.52
N LEU A 134 -9.27 -6.21 25.02
CA LEU A 134 -8.51 -5.03 25.41
C LEU A 134 -8.25 -4.10 24.22
N VAL A 135 -7.77 -4.64 23.09
CA VAL A 135 -7.47 -3.83 21.91
C VAL A 135 -8.75 -3.24 21.31
N LEU A 136 -9.81 -4.03 21.18
CA LEU A 136 -11.11 -3.54 20.69
C LEU A 136 -11.72 -2.49 21.62
N GLY A 137 -11.58 -2.65 22.94
CA GLY A 137 -12.02 -1.66 23.93
C GLY A 137 -11.27 -0.34 23.77
N LEU A 138 -9.94 -0.39 23.62
CA LEU A 138 -9.12 0.80 23.38
C LEU A 138 -9.47 1.49 22.05
N THR A 139 -9.74 0.73 20.98
CA THR A 139 -10.17 1.33 19.70
C THR A 139 -11.55 1.97 19.82
N CYS A 140 -12.51 1.35 20.52
CA CYS A 140 -13.84 1.93 20.72
C CYS A 140 -13.78 3.22 21.55
N LEU A 141 -12.88 3.29 22.53
CA LEU A 141 -12.64 4.50 23.31
C LEU A 141 -12.04 5.62 22.45
N LEU A 142 -11.08 5.28 21.58
CA LEU A 142 -10.51 6.20 20.61
C LEU A 142 -11.58 6.71 19.64
N ASP A 143 -12.39 5.81 19.08
CA ASP A 143 -13.48 6.14 18.17
C ASP A 143 -14.49 7.07 18.88
N ARG A 144 -14.86 6.79 20.13
CA ARG A 144 -15.74 7.65 20.92
C ARG A 144 -15.15 9.04 21.14
N PHE A 145 -13.85 9.13 21.41
CA PHE A 145 -13.17 10.41 21.60
C PHE A 145 -13.15 11.24 20.31
N MET A 146 -12.89 10.61 19.16
CA MET A 146 -12.76 11.28 17.87
C MET A 146 -14.11 11.65 17.23
N TYR A 147 -15.09 10.73 17.26
CA TYR A 147 -16.40 10.92 16.64
C TYR A 147 -17.45 11.54 17.58
N GLY A 148 -17.15 11.68 18.88
CA GLY A 148 -18.11 12.14 19.90
C GLY A 148 -19.27 11.18 20.18
N THR A 149 -19.37 10.08 19.44
CA THR A 149 -20.43 9.08 19.50
C THR A 149 -19.83 7.67 19.62
N TRP A 150 -20.56 6.72 20.22
CA TRP A 150 -20.08 5.35 20.28
C TRP A 150 -20.21 4.72 18.89
N VAL A 151 -19.07 4.51 18.24
CA VAL A 151 -18.99 3.93 16.89
C VAL A 151 -18.04 2.76 16.96
N LEU A 152 -18.45 1.62 16.38
CA LEU A 152 -17.57 0.46 16.23
C LEU A 152 -17.13 0.36 14.77
N VAL A 153 -16.04 1.06 14.45
CA VAL A 153 -15.54 1.21 13.08
C VAL A 153 -15.33 -0.14 12.36
N PRO A 154 -14.77 -1.19 12.99
CA PRO A 154 -14.61 -2.48 12.32
C PRO A 154 -15.94 -3.13 11.85
N LEU A 155 -17.04 -2.95 12.57
CA LEU A 155 -18.36 -3.47 12.17
C LEU A 155 -18.94 -2.65 11.01
N ASN A 156 -18.81 -1.32 11.06
CA ASN A 156 -19.22 -0.47 9.95
C ASN A 156 -18.42 -0.77 8.68
N PHE A 157 -17.11 -1.02 8.83
CA PHE A 157 -16.26 -1.46 7.74
C PHE A 157 -16.75 -2.78 7.12
N LEU A 158 -17.08 -3.78 7.95
CA LEU A 158 -17.62 -5.06 7.49
C LEU A 158 -18.94 -4.87 6.76
N LYS A 159 -19.85 -4.07 7.32
CA LYS A 159 -21.14 -3.74 6.72
C LYS A 159 -20.95 -3.11 5.34
N PHE A 160 -20.16 -2.06 5.25
CA PHE A 160 -19.97 -1.32 3.99
C PHE A 160 -19.25 -2.15 2.93
N ASN A 161 -18.14 -2.80 3.27
CA ASN A 161 -17.27 -3.43 2.26
C ASN A 161 -17.71 -4.85 1.88
N PHE A 162 -18.24 -5.64 2.82
CA PHE A 162 -18.58 -7.05 2.58
C PHE A 162 -20.07 -7.28 2.44
N LEU A 163 -20.91 -6.63 3.26
CA LEU A 163 -22.36 -6.86 3.24
C LEU A 163 -23.09 -5.98 2.21
N SER A 164 -22.60 -4.77 1.97
CA SER A 164 -23.22 -3.81 1.05
C SER A 164 -22.46 -3.64 -0.27
N SER A 165 -21.35 -4.35 -0.48
CA SER A 165 -20.49 -4.25 -1.69
C SER A 165 -20.10 -2.81 -2.05
N GLY A 166 -19.97 -1.91 -1.07
CA GLY A 166 -19.68 -0.50 -1.31
C GLY A 166 -18.32 -0.28 -1.99
N GLY A 167 -17.37 -1.20 -1.80
CA GLY A 167 -16.08 -1.17 -2.47
C GLY A 167 -16.16 -1.31 -4.00
N ASP A 168 -17.20 -1.98 -4.52
CA ASP A 168 -17.37 -2.18 -5.97
C ASP A 168 -17.66 -0.87 -6.72
N TYR A 169 -18.08 0.18 -6.00
CA TYR A 169 -18.21 1.55 -6.53
C TYR A 169 -16.90 2.07 -7.15
N TYR A 170 -15.76 1.67 -6.58
CA TYR A 170 -14.43 2.11 -7.02
C TYR A 170 -13.84 1.21 -8.12
N GLY A 171 -14.68 0.42 -8.79
CA GLY A 171 -14.29 -0.49 -9.85
C GLY A 171 -14.01 -1.91 -9.37
N THR A 172 -14.15 -2.88 -10.27
CA THR A 172 -14.00 -4.30 -9.98
C THR A 172 -13.03 -4.97 -10.94
N HIS A 173 -12.37 -6.02 -10.46
CA HIS A 173 -11.47 -6.86 -11.24
C HIS A 173 -11.91 -8.31 -11.20
N LYS A 174 -11.60 -9.07 -12.26
CA LYS A 174 -11.90 -10.52 -12.34
C LYS A 174 -11.22 -11.29 -11.20
N TRP A 175 -11.77 -12.45 -10.83
CA TRP A 175 -11.28 -13.25 -9.71
C TRP A 175 -9.79 -13.61 -9.83
N HIS A 176 -9.32 -13.94 -11.03
CA HIS A 176 -7.94 -14.34 -11.28
C HIS A 176 -6.93 -13.18 -11.24
N TRP A 177 -7.38 -11.93 -11.07
CA TRP A 177 -6.55 -10.74 -11.23
C TRP A 177 -5.29 -10.76 -10.36
N TYR A 178 -5.38 -11.17 -9.09
CA TYR A 178 -4.19 -11.26 -8.23
C TYR A 178 -3.16 -12.28 -8.75
N PHE A 179 -3.60 -13.39 -9.34
CA PHE A 179 -2.71 -14.44 -9.85
C PHE A 179 -2.13 -14.11 -11.23
N THR A 180 -2.87 -13.40 -12.08
CA THR A 180 -2.43 -13.09 -13.45
C THR A 180 -1.73 -11.75 -13.57
N GLN A 181 -2.10 -10.77 -12.74
CA GLN A 181 -1.66 -9.38 -12.87
C GLN A 181 -1.23 -8.80 -11.51
N GLY A 182 -2.15 -8.68 -10.55
CA GLY A 182 -1.96 -7.97 -9.28
C GLY A 182 -0.69 -8.36 -8.53
N PHE A 183 -0.68 -9.54 -7.91
CA PHE A 183 0.44 -10.00 -7.10
C PHE A 183 1.67 -10.33 -7.97
N THR A 184 1.45 -10.84 -9.18
CA THR A 184 2.49 -11.15 -10.17
C THR A 184 3.31 -9.91 -10.53
N VAL A 185 2.67 -8.76 -10.76
CA VAL A 185 3.34 -7.49 -11.02
C VAL A 185 4.09 -6.96 -9.79
N MET A 186 3.59 -7.21 -8.58
CA MET A 186 4.29 -6.85 -7.34
C MET A 186 5.59 -7.65 -7.15
N VAL A 187 5.57 -8.96 -7.44
CA VAL A 187 6.76 -9.82 -7.36
C VAL A 187 7.71 -9.58 -8.55
N PHE A 188 7.17 -9.31 -9.74
CA PHE A 188 7.90 -8.94 -10.95
C PHE A 188 9.03 -9.92 -11.32
N SER A 189 10.25 -9.44 -11.56
CA SER A 189 11.38 -10.28 -11.95
C SER A 189 11.86 -11.26 -10.87
N HIS A 190 11.35 -11.14 -9.63
CA HIS A 190 11.58 -12.13 -8.56
C HIS A 190 10.71 -13.39 -8.68
N ILE A 191 9.73 -13.44 -9.60
CA ILE A 191 8.80 -14.56 -9.79
C ILE A 191 9.51 -15.92 -9.93
N PRO A 192 10.47 -16.13 -10.85
CA PRO A 192 11.09 -17.44 -11.03
C PRO A 192 11.81 -17.92 -9.75
N PHE A 193 12.44 -16.99 -9.02
CA PHE A 193 13.09 -17.27 -7.74
C PHE A 193 12.07 -17.59 -6.63
N CYS A 194 10.93 -16.89 -6.61
CA CYS A 194 9.84 -17.15 -5.66
C CYS A 194 9.27 -18.55 -5.87
N ILE A 195 8.93 -18.92 -7.12
CA ILE A 195 8.38 -20.23 -7.46
C ILE A 195 9.37 -21.34 -7.11
N ALA A 196 10.64 -21.20 -7.50
CA ALA A 196 11.68 -22.15 -7.12
C ALA A 196 11.80 -22.27 -5.60
N GLY A 197 11.69 -21.15 -4.87
CA GLY A 197 11.83 -21.12 -3.42
C GLY A 197 10.69 -21.84 -2.72
N ILE A 198 9.46 -21.66 -3.22
CA ILE A 198 8.27 -22.38 -2.75
C ILE A 198 8.46 -23.89 -2.93
N ILE A 199 8.95 -24.33 -4.11
CA ILE A 199 9.14 -25.75 -4.43
C ILE A 199 10.23 -26.37 -3.56
N TYR A 200 11.39 -25.72 -3.44
CA TYR A 200 12.56 -26.30 -2.76
C TYR A 200 12.52 -26.18 -1.24
N SER A 201 11.93 -25.12 -0.69
CA SER A 201 11.91 -24.90 0.77
C SER A 201 10.97 -25.85 1.53
N LYS A 202 9.96 -26.39 0.85
CA LYS A 202 8.92 -27.28 1.42
C LYS A 202 8.18 -26.68 2.63
N GLN A 203 8.20 -25.35 2.82
CA GLN A 203 7.53 -24.67 3.93
C GLN A 203 6.05 -24.44 3.65
N TRP A 204 5.24 -25.49 3.79
CA TRP A 204 3.81 -25.47 3.47
C TRP A 204 3.00 -24.42 4.25
N LYS A 205 3.41 -24.04 5.47
CA LYS A 205 2.69 -23.05 6.29
C LYS A 205 2.73 -21.65 5.67
N PHE A 206 3.88 -21.23 5.14
CA PHE A 206 4.01 -19.92 4.49
C PHE A 206 3.45 -19.93 3.07
N THR A 207 3.65 -21.03 2.33
CA THR A 207 3.02 -21.22 1.02
C THR A 207 1.49 -21.22 1.13
N GLY A 208 0.95 -21.91 2.14
CA GLY A 208 -0.47 -21.94 2.42
C GLY A 208 -1.02 -20.59 2.88
N LEU A 209 -0.27 -19.83 3.67
CA LEU A 209 -0.65 -18.45 4.03
C LEU A 209 -0.73 -17.55 2.79
N LEU A 210 0.25 -17.62 1.90
CA LEU A 210 0.25 -16.88 0.64
C LEU A 210 -0.97 -17.24 -0.21
N ALA A 211 -1.22 -18.53 -0.42
CA ALA A 211 -2.37 -19.02 -1.17
C ALA A 211 -3.72 -18.63 -0.52
N TRP A 212 -3.82 -18.70 0.81
CA TRP A 212 -5.00 -18.33 1.57
C TRP A 212 -5.36 -16.84 1.39
N VAL A 213 -4.39 -15.95 1.58
CA VAL A 213 -4.60 -14.51 1.44
C VAL A 213 -4.97 -14.16 0.00
N LEU A 214 -4.20 -14.63 -0.99
CA LEU A 214 -4.50 -14.35 -2.40
C LEU A 214 -5.86 -14.93 -2.82
N GLY A 215 -6.21 -16.13 -2.37
CA GLY A 215 -7.50 -16.77 -2.64
C GLY A 215 -8.66 -15.99 -2.04
N PHE A 216 -8.56 -15.60 -0.76
CA PHE A 216 -9.62 -14.86 -0.08
C PHE A 216 -9.87 -13.50 -0.72
N TYR A 217 -8.82 -12.71 -0.97
CA TYR A 217 -8.96 -11.41 -1.64
C TYR A 217 -9.41 -11.52 -3.10
N SER A 218 -9.22 -12.69 -3.75
CA SER A 218 -9.70 -12.92 -5.12
C SER A 218 -11.23 -13.02 -5.22
N ILE A 219 -11.91 -13.35 -4.12
CA ILE A 219 -13.39 -13.43 -4.03
C ILE A 219 -14.01 -12.02 -4.10
N LEU A 220 -13.31 -11.00 -3.61
CA LEU A 220 -13.81 -9.62 -3.55
C LEU A 220 -13.84 -8.98 -4.94
N GLY A 221 -14.91 -8.25 -5.28
CA GLY A 221 -15.03 -7.56 -6.57
C GLY A 221 -13.95 -6.49 -6.74
N HIS A 222 -13.91 -5.54 -5.82
CA HIS A 222 -12.87 -4.53 -5.72
C HIS A 222 -11.52 -5.10 -5.25
N LYS A 223 -10.44 -4.77 -5.97
CA LYS A 223 -9.08 -5.27 -5.72
C LYS A 223 -8.07 -4.14 -5.89
N GLU A 224 -7.05 -4.14 -5.05
CA GLU A 224 -5.94 -3.19 -5.14
C GLU A 224 -4.62 -3.90 -4.82
N PHE A 225 -3.53 -3.48 -5.44
CA PHE A 225 -2.20 -4.05 -5.17
C PHE A 225 -1.82 -4.02 -3.69
N ARG A 226 -2.14 -2.92 -2.99
CA ARG A 226 -1.75 -2.73 -1.58
C ARG A 226 -2.49 -3.64 -0.60
N PHE A 227 -3.64 -4.22 -0.96
CA PHE A 227 -4.41 -5.11 -0.06
C PHE A 227 -3.64 -6.40 0.27
N VAL A 228 -2.82 -6.88 -0.67
CA VAL A 228 -2.01 -8.10 -0.51
C VAL A 228 -0.53 -7.77 -0.23
N LEU A 229 -0.20 -6.50 0.05
CA LEU A 229 1.15 -6.08 0.44
C LEU A 229 1.69 -6.87 1.66
N PRO A 230 0.89 -7.20 2.71
CA PRO A 230 1.40 -7.92 3.88
C PRO A 230 2.01 -9.30 3.58
N VAL A 231 1.65 -9.93 2.46
CA VAL A 231 2.19 -11.25 2.05
C VAL A 231 3.29 -11.15 0.99
N LEU A 232 3.54 -9.97 0.41
CA LEU A 232 4.65 -9.76 -0.52
C LEU A 232 6.02 -10.07 0.10
N PRO A 233 6.33 -9.63 1.35
CA PRO A 233 7.57 -10.02 2.01
C PRO A 233 7.78 -11.53 2.08
N ILE A 234 6.72 -12.33 2.33
CA ILE A 234 6.80 -13.80 2.38
C ILE A 234 7.23 -14.38 1.02
N ALA A 235 6.68 -13.86 -0.08
CA ALA A 235 7.11 -14.25 -1.43
C ALA A 235 8.60 -13.91 -1.67
N LEU A 236 9.06 -12.76 -1.18
CA LEU A 236 10.47 -12.35 -1.29
C LEU A 236 11.42 -13.16 -0.39
N ILE A 237 10.94 -13.73 0.73
CA ILE A 237 11.69 -14.73 1.50
C ILE A 237 11.95 -15.97 0.64
N PHE A 238 10.95 -16.46 -0.09
CA PHE A 238 11.14 -17.60 -1.02
C PHE A 238 12.10 -17.26 -2.15
N SER A 239 12.04 -16.05 -2.71
CA SER A 239 13.06 -15.59 -3.67
C SER A 239 14.47 -15.60 -3.06
N GLY A 240 14.60 -15.13 -1.81
CA GLY A 240 15.85 -15.17 -1.04
C GLY A 240 16.38 -16.59 -0.83
N TYR A 241 15.50 -17.55 -0.56
CA TYR A 241 15.86 -18.97 -0.43
C TYR A 241 16.49 -19.52 -1.72
N SER A 242 15.90 -19.22 -2.87
CA SER A 242 16.44 -19.65 -4.17
C SER A 242 17.77 -19.00 -4.51
N LEU A 243 17.93 -17.72 -4.18
CA LEU A 243 19.20 -17.02 -4.35
C LEU A 243 20.30 -17.62 -3.46
N ALA A 244 19.98 -17.96 -2.22
CA ALA A 244 20.91 -18.65 -1.32
C ALA A 244 21.33 -20.03 -1.87
N MET A 245 20.40 -20.77 -2.49
CA MET A 245 20.74 -22.04 -3.16
C MET A 245 21.66 -21.87 -4.38
N ILE A 246 21.56 -20.74 -5.10
CA ILE A 246 22.44 -20.44 -6.24
C ILE A 246 23.85 -20.08 -5.73
N GLU A 247 23.94 -19.38 -4.59
CA GLU A 247 25.21 -19.08 -3.92
C GLU A 247 25.85 -20.36 -3.37
N ASP A 248 25.08 -21.15 -2.63
CA ASP A 248 25.52 -22.40 -2.01
C ASP A 248 24.43 -23.49 -2.16
N PRO A 249 24.62 -24.47 -3.07
CA PRO A 249 23.68 -25.56 -3.27
C PRO A 249 23.44 -26.43 -2.03
N SER A 250 24.36 -26.40 -1.04
CA SER A 250 24.22 -27.17 0.20
C SER A 250 23.05 -26.72 1.07
N VAL A 251 22.53 -25.49 0.87
CA VAL A 251 21.34 -24.95 1.53
C VAL A 251 20.09 -25.81 1.31
N SER A 252 20.02 -26.55 0.19
CA SER A 252 18.92 -27.48 -0.10
C SER A 252 18.98 -28.80 0.67
N SER A 253 20.10 -29.09 1.35
CA SER A 253 20.31 -30.35 2.07
C SER A 253 19.81 -30.28 3.52
N PRO A 254 19.26 -31.35 4.09
CA PRO A 254 18.80 -31.37 5.48
C PRO A 254 19.95 -31.14 6.47
N PRO A 255 19.69 -30.50 7.64
CA PRO A 255 20.70 -30.05 8.60
C PRO A 255 21.55 -31.15 9.25
N HIS A 256 21.30 -32.44 8.95
CA HIS A 256 22.00 -33.58 9.54
C HIS A 256 23.29 -34.01 8.82
N LYS A 257 23.76 -33.26 7.83
CA LYS A 257 25.08 -33.48 7.23
C LYS A 257 25.93 -32.24 7.44
N GLU A 258 26.52 -32.12 8.64
CA GLU A 258 27.75 -31.36 8.82
C GLU A 258 28.79 -32.00 7.89
N LYS A 259 28.98 -31.39 6.72
CA LYS A 259 30.20 -31.58 5.95
C LYS A 259 31.08 -30.39 6.23
N GLU A 260 32.25 -30.69 6.78
CA GLU A 260 33.33 -29.75 7.03
C GLU A 260 33.61 -28.88 5.79
N PHE A 261 33.85 -27.62 6.10
CA PHE A 261 34.22 -26.52 5.22
C PHE A 261 35.10 -26.94 4.04
N SER A 262 34.69 -26.55 2.84
CA SER A 262 35.61 -26.39 1.72
C SER A 262 35.51 -24.99 1.13
N LYS A 263 36.54 -24.20 1.47
CA LYS A 263 37.10 -23.02 0.78
C LYS A 263 36.11 -21.93 0.34
N LYS A 264 36.14 -20.81 1.09
CA LYS A 264 35.69 -19.48 0.61
C LYS A 264 36.36 -19.16 -0.72
N HIS A 265 35.68 -19.42 -1.84
CA HIS A 265 35.98 -18.73 -3.08
C HIS A 265 35.49 -17.30 -2.91
N ASN A 266 36.40 -16.32 -2.95
CA ASN A 266 36.12 -14.91 -2.73
C ASN A 266 35.27 -14.27 -3.87
N LYS A 267 34.77 -15.06 -4.81
CA LYS A 267 34.08 -14.61 -6.01
C LYS A 267 32.78 -15.40 -6.17
N TYR A 268 31.66 -14.69 -6.26
CA TYR A 268 30.35 -15.28 -6.49
C TYR A 268 30.34 -16.13 -7.78
N PRO A 269 29.56 -17.23 -7.81
CA PRO A 269 29.40 -17.99 -9.03
C PRO A 269 28.79 -17.09 -10.13
N PRO A 270 29.15 -17.26 -11.40
CA PRO A 270 28.71 -16.38 -12.49
C PRO A 270 27.19 -16.33 -12.62
N LYS A 271 26.50 -17.44 -12.31
CA LYS A 271 25.04 -17.52 -12.24
C LYS A 271 24.44 -16.56 -11.20
N MET A 272 25.12 -16.41 -10.06
CA MET A 272 24.68 -15.50 -8.99
C MET A 272 24.86 -14.05 -9.40
N THR A 273 26.01 -13.70 -9.97
CA THR A 273 26.26 -12.36 -10.50
C THR A 273 25.23 -12.00 -11.57
N ALA A 274 24.91 -12.93 -12.48
CA ALA A 274 23.87 -12.72 -13.48
C ALA A 274 22.48 -12.51 -12.85
N ALA A 275 22.12 -13.29 -11.83
CA ALA A 275 20.85 -13.14 -11.12
C ALA A 275 20.73 -11.78 -10.42
N ILE A 276 21.78 -11.34 -9.71
CA ILE A 276 21.82 -10.03 -9.05
C ILE A 276 21.67 -8.91 -10.10
N LEU A 277 22.48 -8.94 -11.17
CA LEU A 277 22.43 -7.93 -12.22
C LEU A 277 21.05 -7.88 -12.89
N PHE A 278 20.45 -9.04 -13.18
CA PHE A 278 19.11 -9.13 -13.75
C PHE A 278 18.04 -8.51 -12.82
N LEU A 279 18.05 -8.86 -11.54
CA LEU A 279 17.08 -8.33 -10.57
C LEU A 279 17.23 -6.82 -10.38
N LEU A 280 18.47 -6.31 -10.27
CA LEU A 280 18.72 -4.88 -10.12
C LEU A 280 18.38 -4.11 -11.40
N ALA A 281 18.79 -4.60 -12.58
CA ALA A 281 18.54 -3.94 -13.86
C ALA A 281 17.05 -3.85 -14.20
N THR A 282 16.24 -4.82 -13.75
CA THR A 282 14.79 -4.81 -13.99
C THR A 282 14.04 -4.01 -12.94
N ASN A 283 14.38 -4.12 -11.64
CA ASN A 283 13.63 -3.45 -10.58
C ASN A 283 14.03 -2.01 -10.33
N ILE A 284 15.32 -1.64 -10.39
CA ILE A 284 15.75 -0.26 -10.06
C ILE A 284 15.11 0.77 -10.99
N PRO A 285 15.13 0.61 -12.33
CA PRO A 285 14.49 1.58 -13.22
C PRO A 285 12.99 1.71 -12.95
N MET A 286 12.31 0.58 -12.73
CA MET A 286 10.89 0.54 -12.41
C MET A 286 10.59 1.25 -11.08
N ALA A 287 11.37 0.97 -10.04
CA ALA A 287 11.24 1.58 -8.73
C ALA A 287 11.42 3.10 -8.77
N LEU A 288 12.48 3.56 -9.44
CA LEU A 288 12.78 4.99 -9.59
C LEU A 288 11.72 5.70 -10.42
N TYR A 289 11.31 5.12 -11.55
CA TYR A 289 10.28 5.71 -12.41
C TYR A 289 8.95 5.85 -11.68
N MET A 290 8.47 4.77 -11.04
CA MET A 290 7.20 4.80 -10.32
C MET A 290 7.24 5.70 -9.08
N SER A 291 8.40 5.88 -8.46
CA SER A 291 8.52 6.71 -7.26
C SER A 291 8.75 8.20 -7.54
N LEU A 292 9.39 8.55 -8.65
CA LEU A 292 9.88 9.91 -8.92
C LEU A 292 9.24 10.59 -10.14
N VAL A 293 8.69 9.82 -11.07
CA VAL A 293 8.25 10.33 -12.37
C VAL A 293 6.76 10.12 -12.58
N HIS A 294 6.27 8.89 -12.40
CA HIS A 294 4.88 8.56 -12.65
C HIS A 294 3.94 9.23 -11.63
N GLN A 295 2.89 9.87 -12.13
CA GLN A 295 1.85 10.56 -11.34
C GLN A 295 2.39 11.61 -10.36
N ARG A 296 3.49 12.31 -10.71
CA ARG A 296 4.09 13.34 -9.84
C ARG A 296 3.33 14.68 -9.84
N GLY A 297 2.52 14.93 -10.87
CA GLY A 297 1.92 16.24 -11.16
C GLY A 297 1.11 16.83 -10.00
N PRO A 298 0.22 16.07 -9.34
CA PRO A 298 -0.52 16.54 -8.18
C PRO A 298 0.35 17.02 -7.02
N GLU A 299 1.48 16.38 -6.74
CA GLU A 299 2.40 16.81 -5.69
C GLU A 299 3.16 18.08 -6.11
N ASP A 300 3.61 18.16 -7.35
CA ASP A 300 4.30 19.34 -7.90
C ASP A 300 3.40 20.59 -7.91
N VAL A 301 2.13 20.44 -8.29
CA VAL A 301 1.13 21.52 -8.26
C VAL A 301 0.92 22.01 -6.84
N MET A 302 0.71 21.11 -5.87
CA MET A 302 0.49 21.51 -4.49
C MET A 302 1.74 22.15 -3.87
N ASN A 303 2.94 21.69 -4.23
CA ASN A 303 4.20 22.34 -3.86
C ASN A 303 4.27 23.79 -4.37
N HIS A 304 3.84 24.03 -5.60
CA HIS A 304 3.81 25.37 -6.19
C HIS A 304 2.77 26.24 -5.51
N LEU A 305 1.53 25.76 -5.39
CA LEU A 305 0.43 26.48 -4.75
C LEU A 305 0.74 26.82 -3.28
N ALA A 306 1.41 25.93 -2.54
CA ALA A 306 1.86 26.21 -1.17
C ALA A 306 2.83 27.42 -1.11
N LYS A 307 3.73 27.54 -2.09
CA LYS A 307 4.67 28.68 -2.17
C LYS A 307 3.94 29.97 -2.54
N GLU A 308 3.06 29.94 -3.53
CA GLU A 308 2.31 31.13 -3.96
C GLU A 308 1.30 31.58 -2.89
N ALA A 309 0.69 30.63 -2.16
CA ALA A 309 -0.19 30.91 -1.03
C ALA A 309 0.56 31.60 0.12
N PHE A 310 1.78 31.13 0.45
CA PHE A 310 2.61 31.79 1.45
C PHE A 310 3.00 33.23 1.05
N GLN A 311 3.10 33.51 -0.24
CA GLN A 311 3.34 34.86 -0.79
C GLN A 311 2.05 35.70 -0.90
N GLY A 312 0.89 35.19 -0.46
CA GLY A 312 -0.38 35.91 -0.48
C GLY A 312 -1.02 36.05 -1.87
N LYS A 313 -0.54 35.32 -2.88
CA LYS A 313 -1.06 35.38 -4.26
C LYS A 313 -2.27 34.49 -4.47
N VAL A 314 -2.39 33.41 -3.70
CA VAL A 314 -3.53 32.47 -3.76
C VAL A 314 -4.56 32.84 -2.70
N LYS A 315 -5.81 33.07 -3.12
CA LYS A 315 -6.94 33.38 -2.21
C LYS A 315 -7.91 32.23 -2.05
N SER A 316 -8.14 31.46 -3.11
CA SER A 316 -9.03 30.31 -3.16
C SER A 316 -8.67 29.39 -4.33
N ILE A 317 -8.83 28.07 -4.15
CA ILE A 317 -8.48 27.06 -5.17
C ILE A 317 -9.68 26.15 -5.44
N LEU A 318 -10.00 25.93 -6.72
CA LEU A 318 -10.94 24.91 -7.17
C LEU A 318 -10.20 23.79 -7.90
N PHE A 319 -10.41 22.55 -7.46
CA PHE A 319 -9.87 21.35 -8.09
C PHE A 319 -10.93 20.71 -8.97
N LEU A 320 -10.75 20.84 -10.28
CA LEU A 320 -11.53 20.16 -11.31
C LEU A 320 -10.77 18.93 -11.79
N THR A 321 -10.51 18.04 -10.84
CA THR A 321 -9.82 16.76 -11.03
C THR A 321 -10.66 15.65 -10.43
N PRO A 322 -10.40 14.37 -10.76
CA PRO A 322 -10.97 13.27 -10.00
C PRO A 322 -10.78 13.46 -8.50
N CYS A 323 -11.72 12.94 -7.72
CA CYS A 323 -11.63 12.93 -6.28
C CYS A 323 -10.30 12.38 -5.77
N HIS A 324 -9.80 12.96 -4.67
CA HIS A 324 -8.57 12.57 -4.00
C HIS A 324 -7.31 12.59 -4.88
N ALA A 325 -7.32 13.31 -6.01
CA ALA A 325 -6.16 13.41 -6.90
C ALA A 325 -4.97 14.17 -6.28
N THR A 326 -5.21 15.12 -5.37
CA THR A 326 -4.16 15.96 -4.77
C THR A 326 -4.07 15.78 -3.24
N PRO A 327 -2.88 15.99 -2.63
CA PRO A 327 -2.70 15.87 -1.18
C PRO A 327 -3.34 17.03 -0.37
N TYR A 328 -3.93 18.03 -1.03
CA TYR A 328 -4.75 19.06 -0.38
C TYR A 328 -4.03 19.76 0.80
N TYR A 329 -4.73 19.97 1.93
CA TYR A 329 -4.16 20.65 3.10
C TYR A 329 -2.94 19.98 3.71
N SER A 330 -2.70 18.68 3.47
CA SER A 330 -1.50 18.01 4.00
C SER A 330 -0.21 18.56 3.38
N MET A 331 -0.31 19.23 2.24
CA MET A 331 0.80 19.88 1.54
C MET A 331 0.74 21.40 1.62
N LEU A 332 -0.47 21.98 1.51
CA LEU A 332 -0.64 23.44 1.43
C LEU A 332 -0.24 24.15 2.73
N HIS A 333 -0.59 23.58 3.89
CA HIS A 333 -0.35 24.16 5.22
C HIS A 333 -0.78 25.63 5.40
N CYS A 334 -1.73 26.12 4.59
CA CYS A 334 -2.31 27.45 4.68
C CYS A 334 -3.83 27.34 4.80
N ASN A 335 -4.45 28.15 5.66
CA ASN A 335 -5.89 28.16 5.83
C ASN A 335 -6.54 29.09 4.78
N LEU A 336 -6.80 28.55 3.59
CA LEU A 336 -7.50 29.24 2.51
C LEU A 336 -8.60 28.34 1.94
N PRO A 337 -9.73 28.91 1.48
CA PRO A 337 -10.83 28.12 0.93
C PRO A 337 -10.37 27.31 -0.29
N MET A 338 -10.51 26.00 -0.17
CA MET A 338 -10.31 25.06 -1.26
C MET A 338 -11.60 24.24 -1.46
N GLN A 339 -11.90 23.92 -2.71
CA GLN A 339 -13.03 23.08 -3.10
C GLN A 339 -12.59 22.03 -4.13
N PHE A 340 -13.09 20.81 -4.00
CA PHE A 340 -12.95 19.74 -4.99
C PHE A 340 -14.34 19.17 -5.29
N LEU A 341 -14.47 18.45 -6.40
CA LEU A 341 -15.73 17.84 -6.84
C LEU A 341 -16.18 16.76 -5.85
N ASP A 342 -17.45 16.79 -5.44
CA ASP A 342 -18.00 15.78 -4.54
C ASP A 342 -18.12 14.42 -5.23
N CYS A 343 -17.69 13.37 -4.54
CA CYS A 343 -17.78 11.98 -4.95
C CYS A 343 -18.28 11.09 -3.81
N THR A 344 -19.03 11.69 -2.88
CA THR A 344 -19.67 10.94 -1.82
C THR A 344 -20.61 9.92 -2.46
N PRO A 345 -20.42 8.61 -2.20
CA PRO A 345 -21.28 7.59 -2.80
C PRO A 345 -22.72 7.81 -2.35
N SER A 346 -23.65 7.91 -3.30
CA SER A 346 -25.06 8.15 -3.00
C SER A 346 -25.65 6.96 -2.25
N SER A 347 -26.31 7.23 -1.11
CA SER A 347 -26.88 6.20 -0.25
C SER A 347 -28.18 5.60 -0.79
N GLU A 348 -28.82 6.24 -1.77
CA GLU A 348 -30.24 5.97 -2.07
C GLU A 348 -30.51 5.33 -3.44
N GLU A 349 -29.68 5.48 -4.49
CA GLU A 349 -29.95 4.83 -5.78
C GLU A 349 -28.69 4.47 -6.57
N LYS A 350 -28.53 3.17 -6.90
CA LYS A 350 -27.54 2.71 -7.88
C LYS A 350 -27.84 3.36 -9.23
N GLY A 351 -26.98 4.26 -9.68
CA GLY A 351 -27.04 4.86 -11.03
C GLY A 351 -27.10 6.38 -11.06
N VAL A 352 -27.28 7.06 -9.93
CA VAL A 352 -27.15 8.52 -9.87
C VAL A 352 -25.66 8.88 -9.86
N LEU A 353 -25.22 9.58 -10.91
CA LEU A 353 -23.83 10.07 -11.04
C LEU A 353 -23.54 11.12 -9.97
N ASP A 354 -22.40 10.98 -9.28
CA ASP A 354 -21.91 11.99 -8.35
C ASP A 354 -21.45 13.27 -9.08
N GLU A 355 -21.10 14.32 -8.32
CA GLU A 355 -20.69 15.60 -8.92
C GLU A 355 -19.45 15.44 -9.80
N SER A 356 -18.47 14.66 -9.35
CA SER A 356 -17.26 14.31 -10.09
C SER A 356 -17.59 13.59 -11.41
N ASP A 357 -18.45 12.58 -11.39
CA ASP A 357 -18.84 11.81 -12.58
C ASP A 357 -19.62 12.65 -13.58
N ARG A 358 -20.51 13.53 -13.10
CA ARG A 358 -21.23 14.50 -13.94
C ARG A 358 -20.27 15.46 -14.62
N PHE A 359 -19.27 15.96 -13.89
CA PHE A 359 -18.21 16.79 -14.46
C PHE A 359 -17.40 16.03 -15.51
N MET A 360 -17.00 14.78 -15.23
CA MET A 360 -16.22 13.96 -16.17
C MET A 360 -17.00 13.65 -17.46
N THR A 361 -18.32 13.52 -17.37
CA THR A 361 -19.20 13.25 -18.50
C THR A 361 -19.38 14.49 -19.39
N ASP A 362 -19.67 15.65 -18.80
CA ASP A 362 -19.87 16.91 -19.53
C ASP A 362 -19.26 18.10 -18.76
N PRO A 363 -17.95 18.36 -18.93
CA PRO A 363 -17.26 19.44 -18.24
C PRO A 363 -17.83 20.83 -18.58
N VAL A 364 -18.26 21.04 -19.83
CA VAL A 364 -18.68 22.36 -20.33
C VAL A 364 -20.02 22.76 -19.73
N SER A 365 -20.99 21.84 -19.71
CA SER A 365 -22.29 22.05 -19.06
C SER A 365 -22.14 22.21 -17.54
N PHE A 366 -21.20 21.49 -16.94
CA PHE A 366 -20.88 21.68 -15.53
C PHE A 366 -20.36 23.09 -15.23
N MET A 367 -19.38 23.56 -16.01
CA MET A 367 -18.77 24.87 -15.81
C MET A 367 -19.77 26.02 -16.01
N SER A 368 -20.67 25.91 -16.99
CA SER A 368 -21.71 26.94 -17.20
C SER A 368 -22.68 27.04 -16.01
N LYS A 369 -23.07 25.90 -15.42
CA LYS A 369 -23.87 25.87 -14.19
C LYS A 369 -23.10 26.42 -12.99
N PHE A 370 -21.82 26.09 -12.88
CA PHE A 370 -20.96 26.59 -11.81
C PHE A 370 -20.83 28.12 -11.87
N ALA A 371 -20.62 28.68 -13.07
CA ALA A 371 -20.52 30.12 -13.29
C ALA A 371 -21.78 30.89 -12.86
N ASN A 372 -22.97 30.28 -12.94
CA ASN A 372 -24.23 30.92 -12.55
C ASN A 372 -24.48 30.89 -11.03
N ASN A 373 -23.94 29.89 -10.32
CA ASN A 373 -24.33 29.60 -8.94
C ASN A 373 -23.23 29.90 -7.90
N SER A 374 -21.98 30.03 -8.33
CA SER A 374 -20.82 30.07 -7.42
C SER A 374 -19.91 31.26 -7.68
N SER A 375 -19.22 31.71 -6.62
CA SER A 375 -18.16 32.70 -6.77
C SER A 375 -16.93 32.10 -7.46
N PHE A 376 -16.39 32.80 -8.45
CA PHE A 376 -15.19 32.38 -9.16
C PHE A 376 -13.95 32.32 -8.25
N PRO A 377 -13.25 31.16 -8.18
CA PRO A 377 -12.05 30.98 -7.38
C PRO A 377 -10.86 31.76 -7.95
N SER A 378 -9.84 32.03 -7.13
CA SER A 378 -8.63 32.70 -7.63
C SER A 378 -7.79 31.79 -8.54
N HIS A 379 -7.76 30.49 -8.25
CA HIS A 379 -7.01 29.49 -8.99
C HIS A 379 -7.90 28.28 -9.32
N ILE A 380 -7.71 27.70 -10.49
CA ILE A 380 -8.34 26.45 -10.92
C ILE A 380 -7.25 25.45 -11.29
N VAL A 381 -7.37 24.23 -10.78
CA VAL A 381 -6.46 23.12 -11.07
C VAL A 381 -7.22 22.05 -11.82
N LEU A 382 -6.67 21.60 -12.95
CA LEU A 382 -7.29 20.58 -13.80
C LEU A 382 -6.25 19.74 -14.52
N PHE A 383 -6.63 18.53 -14.92
CA PHE A 383 -5.81 17.72 -15.81
C PHE A 383 -5.96 18.20 -17.27
N GLU A 384 -4.94 17.95 -18.08
CA GLU A 384 -4.90 18.37 -19.48
C GLU A 384 -6.07 17.87 -20.33
N SER A 385 -6.54 16.64 -20.09
CA SER A 385 -7.66 16.04 -20.80
C SER A 385 -8.96 16.84 -20.67
N GLU A 386 -9.20 17.41 -19.49
CA GLU A 386 -10.36 18.23 -19.17
C GLU A 386 -10.12 19.68 -19.58
N GLU A 387 -8.87 20.16 -19.48
CA GLU A 387 -8.45 21.50 -19.91
C GLU A 387 -8.72 21.74 -21.38
N GLN A 388 -8.37 20.79 -22.24
CA GLN A 388 -8.61 20.89 -23.68
C GLN A 388 -10.09 21.13 -24.02
N LYS A 389 -11.02 20.61 -23.21
CA LYS A 389 -12.47 20.80 -23.37
C LYS A 389 -12.95 22.13 -22.80
N LEU A 390 -12.31 22.63 -21.74
CA LEU A 390 -12.75 23.80 -20.98
C LEU A 390 -12.01 25.10 -21.34
N ARG A 391 -10.95 25.04 -22.14
CA ARG A 391 -10.05 26.17 -22.42
C ARG A 391 -10.79 27.43 -22.86
N SER A 392 -11.72 27.31 -23.80
CA SER A 392 -12.52 28.45 -24.30
C SER A 392 -13.39 29.06 -23.20
N SER A 393 -14.01 28.22 -22.37
CA SER A 393 -14.83 28.67 -21.24
C SER A 393 -13.97 29.36 -20.17
N LEU A 394 -12.80 28.81 -19.83
CA LEU A 394 -11.88 29.41 -18.87
C LEU A 394 -11.41 30.80 -19.31
N ILE A 395 -11.06 30.96 -20.60
CA ILE A 395 -10.68 32.26 -21.16
C ILE A 395 -11.85 33.24 -21.10
N SER A 396 -13.08 32.80 -21.39
CA SER A 396 -14.27 33.66 -21.30
C SER A 396 -14.60 34.12 -19.87
N PHE A 397 -14.08 33.42 -18.85
CA PHE A 397 -14.23 33.77 -17.43
C PHE A 397 -12.99 34.49 -16.88
N ASP A 398 -12.16 35.08 -17.74
CA ASP A 398 -10.94 35.82 -17.41
C ASP A 398 -9.87 34.98 -16.69
N TYR A 399 -9.75 33.69 -17.02
CA TYR A 399 -8.63 32.86 -16.56
C TYR A 399 -7.52 32.76 -17.61
N ARG A 400 -6.27 32.76 -17.12
CA ARG A 400 -5.08 32.45 -17.92
C ARG A 400 -4.33 31.26 -17.34
N GLU A 401 -3.71 30.47 -18.21
CA GLU A 401 -2.77 29.42 -17.78
C GLU A 401 -1.57 30.10 -17.10
N GLU A 402 -1.32 29.72 -15.86
CA GLU A 402 -0.16 30.18 -15.10
C GLU A 402 1.00 29.20 -15.25
N LYS A 403 0.72 27.91 -15.08
CA LYS A 403 1.76 26.88 -15.06
C LYS A 403 1.22 25.50 -15.38
N ARG A 404 2.08 24.67 -15.99
CA ARG A 404 1.81 23.28 -16.34
C ARG A 404 2.87 22.36 -15.77
N PHE A 405 2.42 21.23 -15.22
CA PHE A 405 3.26 20.25 -14.56
C PHE A 405 3.09 18.88 -15.21
N PHE A 406 4.20 18.23 -15.52
CA PHE A 406 4.19 16.86 -16.01
C PHE A 406 3.59 15.91 -14.96
N ASN A 407 2.74 14.98 -15.39
CA ASN A 407 2.10 13.99 -14.53
C ASN A 407 2.43 12.55 -14.93
N ALA A 408 2.12 12.11 -16.14
CA ALA A 408 2.27 10.71 -16.54
C ALA A 408 2.55 10.54 -18.04
N HIS A 409 3.25 9.46 -18.40
CA HIS A 409 3.52 9.12 -19.81
C HIS A 409 2.45 8.22 -20.44
N PHE A 410 1.68 7.51 -19.63
CA PHE A 410 0.70 6.53 -20.08
C PHE A 410 -0.58 6.58 -19.25
N LYS A 411 -1.66 6.12 -19.86
CA LYS A 411 -3.01 6.04 -19.28
C LYS A 411 -3.05 4.95 -18.20
N VAL A 412 -3.70 5.28 -17.07
CA VAL A 412 -4.03 4.34 -16.00
C VAL A 412 -5.51 4.53 -15.70
N ASP A 413 -6.32 3.52 -16.02
CA ASP A 413 -7.78 3.44 -15.86
C ASP A 413 -8.64 4.48 -16.62
N ARG A 414 -8.20 5.75 -16.71
CA ARG A 414 -8.89 6.88 -17.37
C ARG A 414 -8.05 7.48 -18.48
N ASP A 415 -8.57 8.46 -19.21
CA ASP A 415 -7.83 9.13 -20.28
C ASP A 415 -6.49 9.67 -19.81
N LEU A 416 -5.55 9.84 -20.76
CA LEU A 416 -4.19 10.19 -20.44
C LEU A 416 -4.14 11.57 -19.78
N GLN A 417 -3.90 11.55 -18.47
CA GLN A 417 -3.63 12.71 -17.66
C GLN A 417 -2.14 13.07 -17.75
N ALA A 418 -1.69 13.52 -18.92
CA ALA A 418 -0.27 13.76 -19.19
C ALA A 418 0.30 14.92 -18.36
N SER A 419 -0.48 15.97 -18.16
CA SER A 419 -0.11 17.11 -17.34
C SER A 419 -1.25 17.61 -16.43
N VAL A 420 -0.87 18.27 -15.33
CA VAL A 420 -1.78 19.07 -14.49
C VAL A 420 -1.51 20.54 -14.74
N VAL A 421 -2.56 21.31 -14.94
CA VAL A 421 -2.51 22.72 -15.32
C VAL A 421 -3.13 23.57 -14.22
N VAL A 422 -2.50 24.71 -13.95
CA VAL A 422 -2.97 25.72 -13.00
C VAL A 422 -3.36 26.97 -13.79
N TYR A 423 -4.60 27.40 -13.61
CA TYR A 423 -5.13 28.64 -14.13
C TYR A 423 -5.30 29.65 -13.01
N VAL A 424 -5.00 30.91 -13.30
CA VAL A 424 -5.18 32.05 -12.38
C VAL A 424 -6.16 33.04 -12.98
N ARG A 425 -7.03 33.60 -12.14
CA ARG A 425 -7.99 34.63 -12.57
C ARG A 425 -7.28 35.97 -12.74
N ILE A 426 -7.54 36.63 -13.86
CA ILE A 426 -7.09 38.00 -14.12
C ILE A 426 -8.05 38.94 -13.39
N ILE A 427 -7.55 39.60 -12.34
CA ILE A 427 -8.28 40.71 -11.72
C ILE A 427 -7.74 41.98 -12.35
N TYR A 428 -8.52 42.61 -13.22
CA TYR A 428 -8.26 43.98 -13.62
C TYR A 428 -8.56 44.86 -12.40
N SER A 429 -7.52 45.26 -11.68
CA SER A 429 -7.62 46.40 -10.78
C SER A 429 -7.89 47.63 -11.65
N LEU A 430 -9.15 48.05 -11.70
CA LEU A 430 -9.53 49.39 -12.16
C LEU A 430 -8.72 50.38 -11.33
N ILE A 431 -7.70 50.97 -11.95
CA ILE A 431 -6.93 52.10 -11.42
C ILE A 431 -7.78 53.36 -11.57
#